data_AF-A0A2E6AS76-F1
#
_entry.id   AF-A0A2E6AS76-F1
#
_cell.length_a   1.000
_cell.length_b   1.000
_cell.length_c   1.000
_cell.angle_alpha   90.00
_cell.angle_beta   90.00
_cell.angle_gamma   90.00
#
_symmetry.space_group_name_H-M   'P 1'
#
loop_
_entity.id
_entity.type
_entity.pdbx_description
1 polymer ?
#
loop_
_entity_poly.entity_id
_entity_poly.type
_entity_poly.pdbx_seq_one_letter_code
_entity_poly.pdbx_strand_id
1 'polypeptide(L)'
;MVEILCPHCEEEIELDDDAYGEFSCPYCDGEFEWGEAPKSKVRSDSASQPMSGVKAGSHALHGAGGLMLIIGMFSGWLTVGGFLDASPFGMKASMFGFSASTGWFNFFGDGGDSVLAIFGIIFMLLAIVAIASQITHLVFRYVHHMSDAGKLEVSMQMAYRSYQYRWHTSLIALVCSIAGVVVMEIGLLIAFGVELAFPRPSLFGIFLLLVLGGQFVLMNQELAEE
;
A
#
# COMPACT_ATOMS: atom_id res chain seq x y z
N MET A 1 -17.20 -32.73 17.49
CA MET A 1 -17.52 -33.25 18.83
C MET A 1 -16.44 -34.24 19.21
N VAL A 2 -15.92 -34.14 20.44
CA VAL A 2 -14.92 -35.03 21.03
C VAL A 2 -15.52 -35.74 22.23
N GLU A 3 -15.33 -37.05 22.30
CA GLU A 3 -15.72 -37.90 23.41
C GLU A 3 -14.56 -37.97 24.41
N ILE A 4 -14.84 -37.64 25.68
CA ILE A 4 -13.85 -37.62 26.76
C ILE A 4 -14.40 -38.34 27.98
N LEU A 5 -13.51 -38.80 28.85
CA LEU A 5 -13.92 -39.38 30.14
C LEU A 5 -13.90 -38.32 31.23
N CYS A 6 -14.98 -38.26 32.02
CA CYS A 6 -15.04 -37.40 33.19
C CYS A 6 -13.95 -37.79 34.21
N PRO A 7 -13.13 -36.84 34.70
CA PRO A 7 -12.06 -37.15 35.66
C PRO A 7 -12.58 -37.53 37.06
N HIS A 8 -13.86 -37.33 37.34
CA HIS A 8 -14.47 -37.59 38.65
C HIS A 8 -15.21 -38.91 38.73
N CYS A 9 -15.86 -39.34 37.64
CA CYS A 9 -16.71 -40.54 37.62
C CYS A 9 -16.42 -41.51 36.49
N GLU A 10 -15.44 -41.22 35.62
CA GLU A 10 -15.03 -42.06 34.48
C GLU A 10 -16.12 -42.31 33.44
N GLU A 11 -17.25 -41.60 33.52
CA GLU A 11 -18.32 -41.65 32.51
C GLU A 11 -17.93 -40.84 31.26
N GLU A 12 -18.37 -41.32 30.10
CA GLU A 12 -18.12 -40.70 28.81
C GLU A 12 -19.03 -39.49 28.59
N ILE A 13 -18.43 -38.36 28.20
CA ILE A 13 -19.10 -37.09 27.96
C ILE A 13 -18.66 -36.51 26.61
N GLU A 14 -19.61 -35.94 25.87
CA GLU A 14 -19.39 -35.31 24.57
C GLU A 14 -19.20 -33.80 24.74
N LEU A 15 -18.12 -33.26 24.18
CA LEU A 15 -17.85 -31.81 24.10
C LEU A 15 -17.63 -31.36 22.64
N ASP A 16 -17.74 -30.07 22.37
CA ASP A 16 -17.41 -29.50 21.05
C ASP A 16 -15.89 -29.58 20.76
N ASP A 17 -15.51 -29.65 19.48
CA ASP A 17 -14.09 -29.82 19.07
C ASP A 17 -13.20 -28.63 19.47
N ASP A 18 -13.81 -27.46 19.70
CA ASP A 18 -13.18 -26.21 20.11
C ASP A 18 -13.56 -25.79 21.55
N ALA A 19 -14.15 -26.71 22.33
CA ALA A 19 -14.50 -26.46 23.72
C ALA A 19 -13.25 -26.21 24.59
N TYR A 20 -13.27 -25.11 25.35
CA TYR A 20 -12.28 -24.83 26.40
C TYR A 20 -12.94 -24.12 27.59
N GLY A 21 -12.43 -24.34 28.81
CA GLY A 21 -12.93 -23.71 30.04
C GLY A 21 -13.41 -24.71 31.09
N GLU A 22 -14.22 -24.24 32.03
CA GLU A 22 -14.80 -25.03 33.13
C GLU A 22 -16.16 -25.60 32.74
N PHE A 23 -16.32 -26.92 32.92
CA PHE A 23 -17.52 -27.69 32.60
C PHE A 23 -17.99 -28.44 33.82
N SER A 24 -19.29 -28.74 33.88
CA SER A 24 -19.87 -29.59 34.91
C SER A 24 -20.28 -30.93 34.29
N CYS A 25 -19.88 -32.04 34.92
CA CYS A 25 -20.25 -33.38 34.47
C CYS A 25 -21.76 -33.63 34.70
N PRO A 26 -22.54 -34.02 33.69
CA PRO A 26 -23.98 -34.25 33.83
C PRO A 26 -24.34 -35.49 34.67
N TYR A 27 -23.36 -36.34 34.98
CA TYR A 27 -23.59 -37.60 35.71
C TYR A 27 -23.25 -37.52 37.20
N CYS A 28 -22.33 -36.63 37.60
CA CYS A 28 -21.87 -36.55 38.98
C CYS A 28 -21.80 -35.11 39.53
N ASP A 29 -22.26 -34.12 38.75
CA ASP A 29 -22.21 -32.68 39.05
C ASP A 29 -20.79 -32.15 39.37
N GLY A 30 -19.75 -32.93 39.04
CA GLY A 30 -18.35 -32.57 39.29
C GLY A 30 -17.86 -31.56 38.27
N GLU A 31 -17.31 -30.44 38.73
CA GLU A 31 -16.70 -29.40 37.88
C GLU A 31 -15.28 -29.83 37.47
N PHE A 32 -14.95 -29.66 36.18
CA PHE A 32 -13.63 -29.96 35.63
C PHE A 32 -13.26 -28.97 34.53
N GLU A 33 -11.96 -28.72 34.36
CA GLU A 33 -11.45 -27.89 33.27
C GLU A 33 -11.11 -28.75 32.05
N TRP A 34 -11.49 -28.28 30.86
CA TRP A 34 -11.18 -28.91 29.58
C TRP A 34 -10.57 -27.91 28.60
N GLY A 35 -9.64 -28.39 27.77
CA GLY A 35 -8.98 -27.59 26.73
C GLY A 35 -7.96 -26.58 27.26
N GLU A 36 -7.06 -26.13 26.40
CA GLU A 36 -6.27 -24.93 26.68
C GLU A 36 -7.06 -23.72 26.18
N ALA A 37 -7.26 -22.71 27.02
CA ALA A 37 -7.77 -21.42 26.54
C ALA A 37 -6.90 -21.00 25.35
N PRO A 38 -7.50 -20.60 24.20
CA PRO A 38 -6.72 -20.13 23.07
C PRO A 38 -5.82 -19.06 23.63
N LYS A 39 -4.50 -19.24 23.50
CA LYS A 39 -3.50 -18.33 24.08
C LYS A 39 -3.90 -16.93 23.65
N SER A 40 -4.62 -16.22 24.53
CA SER A 40 -4.71 -14.78 24.42
C SER A 40 -3.24 -14.42 24.47
N LYS A 41 -2.74 -13.83 23.37
CA LYS A 41 -1.36 -13.35 23.35
C LYS A 41 -1.25 -12.53 24.62
N VAL A 42 -0.60 -13.08 25.64
CA VAL A 42 -0.42 -12.42 26.92
C VAL A 42 0.26 -11.14 26.50
N ARG A 43 -0.50 -10.06 26.52
CA ARG A 43 0.03 -8.72 26.38
C ARG A 43 0.92 -8.63 27.59
N SER A 44 2.21 -8.92 27.38
CA SER A 44 3.22 -8.28 28.18
C SER A 44 2.80 -6.82 28.19
N ASP A 45 2.55 -6.26 29.36
CA ASP A 45 2.71 -4.83 29.60
C ASP A 45 4.15 -4.49 29.21
N SER A 46 4.42 -4.41 27.92
CA SER A 46 5.71 -4.04 27.40
C SER A 46 5.76 -2.55 27.64
N ALA A 47 6.46 -2.15 28.69
CA ALA A 47 7.24 -0.92 28.65
C ALA A 47 7.76 -0.79 27.21
N SER A 48 7.23 0.20 26.50
CA SER A 48 7.30 0.35 25.04
C SER A 48 8.70 0.02 24.53
N GLN A 49 8.88 -1.18 23.95
CA GLN A 49 10.15 -1.47 23.28
C GLN A 49 10.31 -0.44 22.16
N PRO A 50 11.50 0.18 22.04
CA PRO A 50 11.74 1.15 20.97
C PRO A 50 11.49 0.47 19.62
N MET A 51 10.80 1.16 18.70
CA MET A 51 10.58 0.62 17.35
C MET A 51 11.91 0.28 16.69
N SER A 52 11.97 -0.87 16.02
CA SER A 52 13.13 -1.22 15.21
C SER A 52 13.36 -0.16 14.12
N GLY A 53 14.62 0.05 13.73
CA GLY A 53 14.96 1.00 12.67
C GLY A 53 14.27 0.68 11.34
N VAL A 54 14.07 -0.61 11.04
CA VAL A 54 13.35 -1.09 9.85
C VAL A 54 11.89 -0.65 9.89
N LYS A 55 11.19 -0.86 11.02
CA LYS A 55 9.80 -0.45 11.18
C LYS A 55 9.63 1.06 11.10
N ALA A 56 10.51 1.82 11.76
CA ALA A 56 10.50 3.28 11.70
C ALA A 56 10.73 3.80 10.27
N GLY A 57 11.71 3.25 9.56
CA GLY A 57 12.01 3.58 8.17
C GLY A 57 10.85 3.24 7.22
N SER A 58 10.24 2.07 7.40
CA SER A 58 9.06 1.61 6.65
C SER A 58 7.94 2.64 6.79
N HIS A 59 7.51 2.98 8.02
CA HIS A 59 6.49 4.00 8.28
C HIS A 59 6.79 5.34 7.61
N ALA A 60 8.03 5.83 7.70
CA ALA A 60 8.44 7.08 7.09
C ALA A 60 8.31 7.05 5.56
N LEU A 61 8.77 5.98 4.91
CA LEU A 61 8.68 5.84 3.45
C LEU A 61 7.24 5.70 2.95
N HIS A 62 6.36 5.00 3.66
CA HIS A 62 4.94 4.93 3.26
C HIS A 62 4.24 6.29 3.33
N GLY A 63 4.49 7.06 4.39
CA GLY A 63 3.98 8.41 4.53
C GLY A 63 4.53 9.34 3.45
N ALA A 64 5.84 9.29 3.22
CA ALA A 64 6.51 10.07 2.17
C ALA A 64 6.00 9.70 0.78
N GLY A 65 5.88 8.41 0.45
CA GLY A 65 5.38 7.92 -0.83
C GLY A 65 3.96 8.39 -1.12
N GLY A 66 3.08 8.34 -0.11
CA GLY A 66 1.71 8.89 -0.18
C GLY A 66 1.68 10.38 -0.48
N LEU A 67 2.42 11.18 0.30
CA LEU A 67 2.50 12.62 0.09
C LEU A 67 3.10 12.98 -1.27
N MET A 68 4.17 12.30 -1.66
CA MET A 68 4.83 12.53 -2.93
C MET A 68 3.94 12.18 -4.12
N LEU A 69 3.17 11.09 -4.09
CA LEU A 69 2.23 10.79 -5.18
C LEU A 69 1.18 11.90 -5.36
N ILE A 70 0.66 12.46 -4.26
CA ILE A 70 -0.31 13.56 -4.30
C ILE A 70 0.33 14.82 -4.90
N ILE A 71 1.51 15.23 -4.41
CA ILE A 71 2.26 16.37 -4.98
C ILE A 71 2.63 16.11 -6.45
N GLY A 72 2.92 14.85 -6.75
CA GLY A 72 3.32 14.37 -8.07
C GLY A 72 2.27 14.57 -9.13
N MET A 73 0.98 14.64 -8.78
CA MET A 73 -0.08 14.86 -9.78
C MET A 73 0.12 16.16 -10.57
N PHE A 74 0.74 17.16 -9.96
CA PHE A 74 0.96 18.48 -10.56
C PHE A 74 2.44 18.83 -10.73
N SER A 75 3.34 17.92 -10.35
CA SER A 75 4.78 18.09 -10.52
C SER A 75 5.26 17.39 -11.79
N GLY A 76 6.30 17.92 -12.43
CA GLY A 76 6.91 17.26 -13.59
C GLY A 76 7.56 15.95 -13.17
N TRP A 77 7.07 14.80 -13.65
CA TRP A 77 7.72 13.50 -13.46
C TRP A 77 8.82 13.28 -14.48
N LEU A 78 8.64 13.88 -15.65
CA LEU A 78 9.51 13.82 -16.81
C LEU A 78 9.89 15.23 -17.23
N THR A 79 11.10 15.39 -17.75
CA THR A 79 11.58 16.65 -18.31
C THR A 79 12.21 16.42 -19.68
N VAL A 80 11.98 17.35 -20.61
CA VAL A 80 12.53 17.36 -21.97
C VAL A 80 13.26 18.68 -22.17
N GLY A 81 14.57 18.59 -22.43
CA GLY A 81 15.41 19.76 -22.69
C GLY A 81 15.58 20.73 -21.52
N GLY A 82 15.01 20.42 -20.33
CA GLY A 82 15.03 21.29 -19.17
C GLY A 82 14.03 22.46 -19.22
N PHE A 83 13.18 22.52 -20.23
CA PHE A 83 12.16 23.56 -20.39
C PHE A 83 10.73 23.00 -20.50
N LEU A 84 10.55 21.74 -20.91
CA LEU A 84 9.25 21.07 -20.88
C LEU A 84 9.22 20.04 -19.75
N ASP A 85 8.18 20.09 -18.93
CA ASP A 85 7.90 19.09 -17.91
C ASP A 85 6.55 18.42 -18.19
N ALA A 86 6.49 17.10 -18.07
CA ALA A 86 5.25 16.33 -18.17
C ALA A 86 4.86 15.79 -16.78
N SER A 87 3.61 16.03 -16.41
CA SER A 87 2.97 15.57 -15.16
C SER A 87 1.72 14.75 -15.49
N PRO A 88 1.18 13.99 -14.53
CA PRO A 88 -0.04 13.22 -14.76
C PRO A 88 -1.23 14.04 -15.30
N PHE A 89 -1.31 15.34 -15.03
CA PHE A 89 -2.42 16.18 -15.53
C PHE A 89 -2.09 17.05 -16.74
N GLY A 90 -0.86 17.06 -17.25
CA GLY A 90 -0.53 17.81 -18.44
C GLY A 90 0.95 18.08 -18.64
N MET A 91 1.26 19.01 -19.55
CA MET A 91 2.61 19.52 -19.75
C MET A 91 2.71 20.97 -19.30
N LYS A 92 3.92 21.33 -18.89
CA LYS A 92 4.31 22.68 -18.54
C LYS A 92 5.57 23.04 -19.33
N ALA A 93 5.47 24.09 -20.13
CA ALA A 93 6.61 24.71 -20.79
C ALA A 93 7.07 25.92 -19.98
N SER A 94 8.36 26.03 -19.71
CA SER A 94 8.96 27.11 -18.95
C SER A 94 10.21 27.64 -19.63
N MET A 95 10.25 28.95 -19.92
CA MET A 95 11.37 29.60 -20.61
C MET A 95 11.48 31.07 -20.18
N PHE A 96 12.68 31.52 -19.81
CA PHE A 96 12.97 32.93 -19.45
C PHE A 96 11.99 33.57 -18.46
N GLY A 97 11.55 32.83 -17.44
CA GLY A 97 10.61 33.32 -16.42
C GLY A 97 9.13 33.26 -16.84
N PHE A 98 8.84 32.89 -18.09
CA PHE A 98 7.49 32.59 -18.55
C PHE A 98 7.18 31.10 -18.37
N SER A 99 5.93 30.81 -18.04
CA SER A 99 5.42 29.45 -17.87
C SER A 99 4.04 29.33 -18.49
N ALA A 100 3.83 28.28 -19.28
CA ALA A 100 2.54 27.91 -19.84
C ALA A 100 2.27 26.44 -19.56
N SER A 101 1.05 26.12 -19.13
CA SER A 101 0.62 24.74 -18.88
C SER A 101 -0.57 24.38 -19.75
N THR A 102 -0.61 23.15 -20.24
CA THR A 102 -1.75 22.60 -20.98
C THR A 102 -2.05 21.19 -20.50
N GLY A 103 -3.34 20.87 -20.34
CA GLY A 103 -3.78 19.54 -19.92
C GLY A 103 -3.92 18.57 -21.09
N TRP A 104 -3.88 17.26 -20.80
CA TRP A 104 -3.93 16.21 -21.83
C TRP A 104 -5.17 16.28 -22.72
N PHE A 105 -6.33 16.62 -22.14
CA PHE A 105 -7.58 16.72 -22.89
C PHE A 105 -7.59 17.82 -23.95
N ASN A 106 -6.77 18.85 -23.80
CA ASN A 106 -6.68 19.94 -24.79
C ASN A 106 -6.01 19.48 -26.10
N PHE A 107 -5.26 18.36 -26.09
CA PHE A 107 -4.58 17.83 -27.27
C PHE A 107 -5.50 17.07 -28.22
N PHE A 108 -6.77 16.81 -27.86
CA PHE A 108 -7.77 16.24 -28.77
C PHE A 108 -8.45 17.27 -29.69
N GLY A 109 -8.15 18.56 -29.53
CA GLY A 109 -8.72 19.62 -30.35
C GLY A 109 -8.13 19.72 -31.76
N ASP A 110 -8.65 20.65 -32.55
CA ASP A 110 -8.21 20.88 -33.92
C ASP A 110 -6.74 21.37 -33.94
N GLY A 111 -5.87 20.63 -34.61
CA GLY A 111 -4.42 20.86 -34.61
C GLY A 111 -3.63 20.30 -33.42
N GLY A 112 -4.26 19.54 -32.52
CA GLY A 112 -3.60 18.88 -31.39
C GLY A 112 -3.03 17.48 -31.73
N ASP A 113 -2.01 17.05 -30.99
CA ASP A 113 -1.45 15.69 -31.11
C ASP A 113 -2.28 14.69 -30.30
N SER A 114 -3.21 14.04 -30.99
CA SER A 114 -4.09 13.01 -30.39
C SER A 114 -3.33 11.79 -29.87
N VAL A 115 -2.16 11.47 -30.44
CA VAL A 115 -1.34 10.34 -29.95
C VAL A 115 -0.75 10.72 -28.60
N LEU A 116 -0.13 11.89 -28.51
CA LEU A 116 0.39 12.41 -27.24
C LEU A 116 -0.71 12.52 -26.17
N ALA A 117 -1.92 12.93 -26.55
CA ALA A 117 -3.09 12.99 -25.67
C ALA A 117 -3.41 11.62 -25.04
N ILE A 118 -3.40 10.55 -25.85
CA ILE A 118 -3.68 9.19 -25.40
C ILE A 118 -2.61 8.72 -24.41
N PHE A 119 -1.33 8.90 -24.73
CA PHE A 119 -0.24 8.53 -23.82
C PHE A 119 -0.31 9.31 -22.50
N GLY A 120 -0.59 10.62 -22.57
CA GLY A 120 -0.79 11.46 -21.39
C GLY A 120 -1.97 11.02 -20.52
N ILE A 121 -3.08 10.60 -21.12
CA ILE A 121 -4.24 10.09 -20.39
C ILE A 121 -3.96 8.73 -19.75
N ILE A 122 -3.27 7.82 -20.45
CA ILE A 122 -2.85 6.55 -19.85
C ILE A 122 -1.93 6.81 -18.65
N PHE A 123 -0.98 7.75 -18.80
CA PHE A 123 -0.11 8.18 -17.70
C PHE A 123 -0.93 8.73 -16.51
N MET A 124 -1.91 9.60 -16.78
CA MET A 124 -2.82 10.13 -15.76
C MET A 124 -3.55 9.02 -15.01
N LEU A 125 -4.12 8.04 -15.72
CA LEU A 125 -4.87 6.94 -15.15
C LEU A 125 -3.96 6.04 -14.28
N LEU A 126 -2.75 5.74 -14.75
CA LEU A 126 -1.76 4.98 -13.98
C LEU A 126 -1.37 5.71 -12.69
N ALA A 127 -1.18 7.03 -12.73
CA ALA A 127 -0.89 7.82 -11.54
C ALA A 127 -2.08 7.82 -10.54
N ILE A 128 -3.32 7.89 -11.03
CA ILE A 128 -4.53 7.78 -10.19
C ILE A 128 -4.60 6.40 -9.52
N VAL A 129 -4.35 5.32 -10.27
CA VAL A 129 -4.30 3.96 -9.72
C VAL A 129 -3.21 3.84 -8.66
N ALA A 130 -2.03 4.44 -8.90
CA ALA A 130 -0.95 4.46 -7.92
C ALA A 130 -1.37 5.15 -6.62
N ILE A 131 -2.03 6.30 -6.69
CA ILE A 131 -2.57 7.03 -5.52
C ILE A 131 -3.62 6.21 -4.79
N ALA A 132 -4.60 5.67 -5.52
CA ALA A 132 -5.68 4.90 -4.91
C ALA A 132 -5.10 3.69 -4.15
N SER A 133 -4.16 2.98 -4.79
CA SER A 133 -3.45 1.86 -4.17
C SER A 133 -2.66 2.27 -2.93
N GLN A 134 -1.97 3.42 -2.97
CA GLN A 134 -1.21 3.94 -1.84
C GLN A 134 -2.11 4.35 -0.67
N ILE A 135 -3.28 4.95 -0.94
CA ILE A 135 -4.27 5.27 0.10
C ILE A 135 -4.77 3.98 0.74
N THR A 136 -5.15 2.97 -0.06
CA THR A 136 -5.55 1.65 0.47
C THR A 136 -4.45 1.03 1.31
N HIS A 137 -3.19 1.13 0.86
CA HIS A 137 -2.04 0.63 1.60
C HIS A 137 -1.90 1.28 2.98
N LEU A 138 -1.97 2.61 3.05
CA LEU A 138 -1.89 3.37 4.31
C LEU A 138 -3.05 3.01 5.25
N VAL A 139 -4.26 2.83 4.71
CA VAL A 139 -5.42 2.39 5.49
C VAL A 139 -5.19 1.01 6.08
N PHE A 140 -4.72 0.04 5.30
CA PHE A 140 -4.42 -1.30 5.82
C PHE A 140 -3.38 -1.27 6.93
N ARG A 141 -2.32 -0.46 6.79
CA ARG A 141 -1.31 -0.28 7.83
C ARG A 141 -1.90 0.35 9.10
N TYR A 142 -2.75 1.36 8.96
CA TYR A 142 -3.41 2.00 10.08
C TYR A 142 -4.35 1.05 10.82
N VAL A 143 -5.16 0.27 10.09
CA VAL A 143 -6.06 -0.74 10.65
C VAL A 143 -5.28 -1.78 11.45
N HIS A 144 -4.20 -2.31 10.89
CA HIS A 144 -3.34 -3.27 11.58
C HIS A 144 -2.79 -2.69 12.88
N HIS A 145 -2.20 -1.49 12.82
CA HIS A 145 -1.62 -0.84 13.99
C HIS A 145 -2.65 -0.55 15.10
N MET A 146 -3.86 -0.08 14.73
CA MET A 146 -4.91 0.22 15.70
C MET A 146 -5.55 -1.05 16.29
N SER A 147 -5.62 -2.12 15.49
CA SER A 147 -6.05 -3.44 15.95
C SER A 147 -5.06 -4.03 16.95
N ASP A 148 -3.75 -4.00 16.66
CA ASP A 148 -2.71 -4.43 17.59
C ASP A 148 -2.71 -3.62 18.89
N ALA A 149 -2.98 -2.32 18.78
CA ALA A 149 -3.14 -1.42 19.93
C ALA A 149 -4.42 -1.68 20.73
N GLY A 150 -5.33 -2.56 20.29
CA GLY A 150 -6.60 -2.85 20.95
C GLY A 150 -7.53 -1.62 20.99
N LYS A 151 -7.28 -0.66 20.10
CA LYS A 151 -8.06 0.58 19.96
C LYS A 151 -9.12 0.47 18.87
N LEU A 152 -9.09 -0.61 18.11
CA LEU A 152 -10.02 -0.88 17.02
C LEU A 152 -10.31 -2.38 16.96
N GLU A 153 -11.55 -2.75 17.25
CA GLU A 153 -12.04 -4.10 17.00
C GLU A 153 -12.36 -4.23 15.51
N VAL A 154 -11.72 -5.19 14.85
CA VAL A 154 -11.96 -5.53 13.44
C VAL A 154 -12.31 -7.00 13.33
N SER A 155 -13.17 -7.32 12.37
CA SER A 155 -13.49 -8.72 12.10
C SER A 155 -12.24 -9.49 11.68
N MET A 156 -12.20 -10.79 11.99
CA MET A 156 -11.11 -11.67 11.59
C MET A 156 -10.85 -11.62 10.07
N GLN A 157 -11.92 -11.50 9.28
CA GLN A 157 -11.83 -11.39 7.83
C GLN A 157 -11.15 -10.07 7.39
N MET A 158 -11.43 -8.95 8.06
CA MET A 158 -10.79 -7.67 7.75
C MET A 158 -9.31 -7.66 8.13
N ALA A 159 -8.95 -8.21 9.29
CA ALA A 159 -7.55 -8.34 9.72
C ALA A 159 -6.74 -9.22 8.77
N TYR A 160 -7.30 -10.35 8.34
CA TYR A 160 -6.66 -11.23 7.37
C TYR A 160 -6.44 -10.53 6.01
N ARG A 161 -7.46 -9.82 5.50
CA ARG A 161 -7.34 -9.09 4.22
C ARG A 161 -6.35 -7.95 4.30
N SER A 162 -6.35 -7.16 5.38
CA SER A 162 -5.43 -6.03 5.53
C SER A 162 -3.98 -6.50 5.58
N TYR A 163 -3.71 -7.66 6.20
CA TYR A 163 -2.39 -8.29 6.18
C TYR A 163 -2.02 -8.79 4.78
N GLN A 164 -2.88 -9.62 4.18
CA GLN A 164 -2.56 -10.31 2.92
C GLN A 164 -2.42 -9.36 1.72
N TYR A 165 -3.24 -8.30 1.65
CA TYR A 165 -3.23 -7.37 0.52
C TYR A 165 -2.29 -6.16 0.71
N ARG A 166 -1.59 -6.07 1.85
CA ARG A 166 -0.64 -4.99 2.15
C ARG A 166 0.49 -4.92 1.12
N TRP A 167 1.09 -6.07 0.78
CA TRP A 167 2.20 -6.11 -0.18
C TRP A 167 1.73 -5.75 -1.60
N HIS A 168 0.57 -6.27 -2.02
CA HIS A 168 -0.03 -6.01 -3.34
C HIS A 168 -0.26 -4.51 -3.57
N THR A 169 -0.84 -3.82 -2.58
CA THR A 169 -1.14 -2.39 -2.70
C THR A 169 0.13 -1.52 -2.78
N SER A 170 1.21 -1.90 -2.10
CA SER A 170 2.51 -1.22 -2.26
C SER A 170 3.13 -1.50 -3.64
N LEU A 171 3.05 -2.75 -4.13
CA LEU A 171 3.58 -3.12 -5.44
C LEU A 171 2.86 -2.40 -6.57
N ILE A 172 1.53 -2.35 -6.53
CA ILE A 172 0.71 -1.68 -7.54
C ILE A 172 1.10 -0.21 -7.66
N ALA A 173 1.29 0.49 -6.54
CA ALA A 173 1.72 1.88 -6.55
C ALA A 173 3.07 2.05 -7.28
N LEU A 174 4.07 1.21 -6.97
CA LEU A 174 5.37 1.24 -7.62
C LEU A 174 5.28 0.92 -9.12
N VAL A 175 4.61 -0.17 -9.48
CA VAL A 175 4.50 -0.64 -10.88
C VAL A 175 3.74 0.36 -11.72
N CYS A 176 2.63 0.92 -11.24
CA CYS A 176 1.88 1.94 -11.96
C CYS A 176 2.71 3.22 -12.15
N SER A 177 3.49 3.63 -11.16
CA SER A 177 4.39 4.79 -11.31
C SER A 177 5.48 4.54 -12.34
N ILE A 178 6.14 3.37 -12.33
CA ILE A 178 7.15 3.00 -13.34
C ILE A 178 6.52 2.94 -14.73
N ALA A 179 5.40 2.23 -14.87
CA ALA A 179 4.68 2.11 -16.14
C ALA A 179 4.25 3.49 -16.66
N GLY A 180 3.78 4.38 -15.78
CA GLY A 180 3.41 5.75 -16.15
C GLY A 180 4.57 6.54 -16.74
N VAL A 181 5.76 6.45 -16.12
CA VAL A 181 6.99 7.07 -16.65
C VAL A 181 7.32 6.51 -18.03
N VAL A 182 7.40 5.18 -18.17
CA VAL A 182 7.77 4.54 -19.45
C VAL A 182 6.77 4.86 -20.56
N VAL A 183 5.47 4.78 -20.27
CA VAL A 183 4.39 5.12 -21.22
C VAL A 183 4.54 6.55 -21.69
N MET A 184 4.75 7.49 -20.77
CA MET A 184 4.88 8.89 -21.12
C MET A 184 6.19 9.20 -21.86
N GLU A 185 7.31 8.56 -21.52
CA GLU A 185 8.56 8.65 -22.30
C GLU A 185 8.36 8.24 -23.76
N ILE A 186 7.68 7.10 -23.97
CA ILE A 186 7.34 6.63 -25.33
C ILE A 186 6.45 7.65 -26.04
N GLY A 187 5.42 8.18 -25.36
CA GLY A 187 4.54 9.20 -25.93
C GLY A 187 5.28 10.48 -26.34
N LEU A 188 6.21 10.96 -25.49
CA LEU A 188 7.04 12.12 -25.78
C LEU A 188 8.01 11.86 -26.94
N LEU A 189 8.61 10.67 -27.02
CA LEU A 189 9.48 10.28 -28.13
C LEU A 189 8.73 10.19 -29.45
N ILE A 190 7.48 9.71 -29.44
CA ILE A 190 6.65 9.66 -30.65
C ILE A 190 6.27 11.08 -31.10
N ALA A 191 5.88 11.95 -30.16
CA ALA A 191 5.40 13.29 -30.45
C ALA A 191 6.52 14.26 -30.88
N PHE A 192 7.69 14.18 -30.25
CA PHE A 192 8.79 15.15 -30.43
C PHE A 192 10.06 14.55 -31.03
N GLY A 193 10.10 13.23 -31.24
CA GLY A 193 11.33 12.53 -31.62
C GLY A 193 12.44 12.73 -30.59
N VAL A 194 13.67 12.79 -31.08
CA VAL A 194 14.87 13.15 -30.29
C VAL A 194 15.37 14.56 -30.62
N GLU A 195 14.61 15.34 -31.39
CA GLU A 195 15.04 16.63 -31.95
C GLU A 195 15.17 17.72 -30.87
N LEU A 196 14.28 17.73 -29.88
CA LEU A 196 14.32 18.68 -28.76
C LEU A 196 15.33 18.23 -27.69
N ALA A 197 15.17 17.00 -27.20
CA ALA A 197 16.07 16.28 -26.30
C ALA A 197 15.44 14.92 -25.99
N PHE A 198 16.23 13.99 -25.44
CA PHE A 198 15.69 12.75 -24.90
C PHE A 198 14.85 13.02 -23.63
N PRO A 199 13.58 12.57 -23.56
CA PRO A 199 12.77 12.68 -22.35
C PRO A 199 13.38 11.82 -21.25
N ARG A 200 13.50 12.37 -20.05
CA ARG A 200 14.09 11.65 -18.91
C ARG A 200 13.33 11.94 -17.63
N PRO A 201 13.38 11.04 -16.63
CA PRO A 201 12.77 11.29 -15.34
C PRO A 201 13.38 12.55 -14.72
N SER A 202 12.53 13.41 -14.17
CA SER A 202 12.96 14.58 -13.39
C SER A 202 13.55 14.13 -12.06
N LEU A 203 14.22 15.04 -11.32
CA LEU A 203 14.68 14.74 -9.96
C LEU A 203 13.52 14.30 -9.04
N PHE A 204 12.36 14.93 -9.20
CA PHE A 204 11.16 14.54 -8.48
C PHE A 204 10.71 13.13 -8.86
N GLY A 205 10.64 12.82 -10.16
CA GLY A 205 10.27 11.49 -10.66
C GLY A 205 11.22 10.39 -10.16
N ILE A 206 12.53 10.64 -10.19
CA ILE A 206 13.55 9.71 -9.67
C ILE A 206 13.33 9.49 -8.17
N PHE A 207 13.21 10.57 -7.39
CA PHE A 207 13.03 10.46 -5.96
C PHE A 207 11.74 9.74 -5.60
N LEU A 208 10.64 9.98 -6.34
CA LEU A 208 9.38 9.28 -6.17
C LEU A 208 9.53 7.77 -6.35
N LEU A 209 10.17 7.35 -7.45
CA LEU A 209 10.38 5.92 -7.72
C LEU A 209 11.30 5.26 -6.67
N LEU A 210 12.32 5.97 -6.20
CA LEU A 210 13.19 5.48 -5.14
C LEU A 210 12.44 5.33 -3.81
N VAL A 211 11.57 6.28 -3.46
CA VAL A 211 10.75 6.21 -2.24
C VAL A 211 9.76 5.06 -2.33
N LEU A 212 9.05 4.89 -3.45
CA LEU A 212 8.11 3.78 -3.65
C LEU A 212 8.82 2.42 -3.71
N GLY A 213 10.03 2.37 -4.29
CA GLY A 213 10.87 1.17 -4.30
C GLY A 213 11.36 0.79 -2.91
N GLY A 214 11.90 1.76 -2.16
CA GLY A 214 12.35 1.55 -0.78
C GLY A 214 11.18 1.17 0.13
N GLN A 215 10.02 1.79 -0.05
CA GLN A 215 8.77 1.43 0.61
C GLN A 215 8.44 -0.06 0.41
N PHE A 216 8.45 -0.52 -0.84
CA PHE A 216 8.16 -1.91 -1.17
C PHE A 216 9.17 -2.89 -0.55
N VAL A 217 10.46 -2.54 -0.58
CA VAL A 217 11.53 -3.36 0.02
C VAL A 217 11.39 -3.44 1.54
N LEU A 218 11.23 -2.32 2.23
CA LEU A 218 11.11 -2.30 3.69
C LEU A 218 9.83 -3.00 4.18
N MET A 219 8.74 -2.90 3.42
CA MET A 219 7.51 -3.65 3.70
C MET A 219 7.74 -5.17 3.67
N ASN A 220 8.50 -5.67 2.69
CA ASN A 220 8.81 -7.09 2.61
C ASN A 220 9.77 -7.55 3.72
N GLN A 221 10.66 -6.67 4.17
CA GLN A 221 11.50 -6.93 5.35
C GLN A 221 10.66 -7.00 6.63
N GLU A 222 9.73 -6.06 6.82
CA GLU A 222 8.80 -6.05 7.95
C GLU A 222 7.94 -7.33 7.98
N LEU A 223 7.44 -7.79 6.84
CA LEU A 223 6.70 -9.05 6.72
C LEU A 223 7.54 -10.31 7.01
N ALA A 224 8.86 -10.25 6.85
CA ALA A 224 9.75 -11.37 7.14
C ALA A 224 10.19 -11.41 8.61
N GLU A 225 10.07 -10.29 9.33
CA GLU A 225 10.38 -10.15 10.76
C GLU A 225 9.15 -10.42 11.67
N GLU A 226 7.93 -10.37 11.12
CA GLU A 226 6.64 -10.67 11.78
C GLU A 226 6.32 -12.17 11.82
#